data_AF-A0A257V318-F1
#
_entry.id   AF-A0A257V318-F1
#
_cell.length_a   1.000
_cell.length_b   1.000
_cell.length_c   1.000
_cell.angle_alpha   90.00
_cell.angle_beta   90.00
_cell.angle_gamma   90.00
#
_symmetry.space_group_name_H-M   'P 1'
#
loop_
_entity.id
_entity.type
_entity.pdbx_description
1 polymer ?
#
loop_
_entity_poly.entity_id
_entity_poly.type
_entity_poly.pdbx_seq_one_letter_code
_entity_poly.pdbx_strand_id
1 'polypeptide(L)'
;MTQGLIPKGRFDAGGLPPLLRDVVRRLAVGRLDIAGGGETRHIWFETGQARAVASDAEDEKLGKWLVNRGVLDGSRMAIALLRQPDGVRFGAFLVQEGLLGPEALTEELEALSVGIVSHMLMEPGEWRYFDG
;
A
#
# COMPACT_ATOMS: atom_id res chain seq x y z
N MET A 1 -28.53 -2.87 8.85
CA MET A 1 -28.50 -3.37 7.46
C MET A 1 -27.42 -2.59 6.72
N THR A 2 -26.19 -3.10 6.74
CA THR A 2 -25.07 -2.53 5.99
C THR A 2 -25.32 -2.81 4.52
N GLN A 3 -25.73 -1.79 3.75
CA GLN A 3 -25.59 -1.87 2.30
C GLN A 3 -24.09 -2.10 2.04
N GLY A 4 -23.73 -3.28 1.55
CA GLY A 4 -22.37 -3.57 1.12
C GLY A 4 -21.95 -2.55 0.06
N LEU A 5 -20.65 -2.24 0.01
CA LEU A 5 -20.09 -1.65 -1.20
C LEU A 5 -20.47 -2.57 -2.37
N ILE A 6 -20.97 -2.02 -3.47
CA ILE A 6 -21.06 -2.80 -4.71
C ILE A 6 -19.63 -3.32 -4.95
N PRO A 7 -19.39 -4.63 -5.11
CA PRO A 7 -18.05 -5.19 -4.94
C PRO A 7 -17.06 -4.73 -6.01
N LYS A 8 -17.46 -3.98 -7.03
CA LYS A 8 -16.58 -3.43 -8.08
C LYS A 8 -17.19 -2.21 -8.76
N GLY A 9 -16.34 -1.38 -9.34
CA GLY A 9 -16.77 -0.22 -10.12
C GLY A 9 -15.61 0.43 -10.89
N ARG A 10 -15.89 1.58 -11.49
CA ARG A 10 -14.91 2.44 -12.16
C ARG A 10 -15.07 3.86 -11.65
N PHE A 11 -14.01 4.65 -11.75
CA PHE A 11 -14.04 6.08 -11.48
C PHE A 11 -13.14 6.84 -12.47
N ASP A 12 -13.52 8.08 -12.77
CA ASP A 12 -12.69 9.02 -13.51
C ASP A 12 -11.66 9.68 -12.60
N ALA A 13 -10.72 10.44 -13.18
CA ALA A 13 -9.73 11.22 -12.43
C ALA A 13 -10.39 12.06 -11.32
N GLY A 14 -9.86 11.99 -10.09
CA GLY A 14 -10.46 12.64 -8.92
C GLY A 14 -11.58 11.84 -8.25
N GLY A 15 -11.90 10.63 -8.73
CA GLY A 15 -12.99 9.80 -8.21
C GLY A 15 -12.62 8.86 -7.05
N LEU A 16 -11.33 8.73 -6.69
CA LEU A 16 -10.89 7.95 -5.54
C LEU A 16 -11.33 8.54 -4.18
N PRO A 17 -11.21 9.87 -3.90
CA PRO A 17 -11.62 10.43 -2.61
C PRO A 17 -13.10 10.17 -2.23
N PRO A 18 -14.09 10.29 -3.14
CA PRO A 18 -15.46 9.86 -2.86
C PRO A 18 -15.57 8.39 -2.46
N LEU A 19 -14.83 7.49 -3.11
CA LEU A 19 -14.81 6.06 -2.78
C LEU A 19 -14.24 5.80 -1.38
N LEU A 20 -13.11 6.43 -1.03
CA LEU A 20 -12.52 6.33 0.30
C LEU A 20 -13.45 6.89 1.39
N ARG A 21 -14.17 7.98 1.10
CA ARG A 21 -15.19 8.53 2.00
C ARG A 21 -16.30 7.53 2.28
N ASP A 22 -16.73 6.76 1.27
CA ASP A 22 -17.76 5.74 1.44
C ASP A 22 -17.27 4.56 2.30
N VAL A 23 -16.01 4.13 2.11
CA VAL A 23 -15.37 3.12 2.96
C VAL A 23 -15.37 3.55 4.44
N VAL A 24 -14.97 4.80 4.71
CA VAL A 24 -14.96 5.38 6.07
C VAL A 24 -16.36 5.44 6.66
N ARG A 25 -17.34 5.99 5.92
CA ARG A 25 -18.72 6.15 6.38
C ARG A 25 -19.41 4.83 6.71
N ARG A 26 -19.03 3.75 6.02
CA ARG A 26 -19.59 2.42 6.20
C ARG A 26 -18.84 1.57 7.22
N LEU A 27 -17.76 2.10 7.82
CA LEU A 27 -16.88 1.38 8.73
C LEU A 27 -16.39 0.05 8.12
N ALA A 28 -16.06 0.07 6.83
CA ALA A 28 -15.81 -1.16 6.09
C ALA A 28 -14.60 -1.92 6.65
N VAL A 29 -14.69 -3.26 6.62
CA VAL A 29 -13.62 -4.20 6.98
C VAL A 29 -13.36 -5.06 5.76
N GLY A 30 -12.10 -5.17 5.34
CA GLY A 30 -11.74 -5.90 4.12
C GLY A 30 -10.66 -5.20 3.31
N ARG A 31 -10.64 -5.46 2.00
CA ARG A 31 -9.60 -4.98 1.08
C ARG A 31 -10.21 -4.33 -0.15
N LEU A 32 -9.69 -3.16 -0.52
CA LEU A 32 -9.99 -2.48 -1.78
C LEU A 32 -8.80 -2.64 -2.72
N ASP A 33 -9.01 -3.30 -3.84
CA ASP A 33 -8.08 -3.36 -4.97
C ASP A 33 -8.44 -2.25 -5.95
N ILE A 34 -7.43 -1.50 -6.40
CA ILE A 34 -7.57 -0.41 -7.35
C ILE A 34 -6.59 -0.66 -8.49
N ALA A 35 -7.10 -0.77 -9.71
CA ALA A 35 -6.30 -0.92 -10.92
C ALA A 35 -6.37 0.38 -11.74
N GLY A 36 -5.21 0.96 -12.06
CA GLY A 36 -5.09 2.23 -12.77
C GLY A 36 -3.65 2.46 -13.22
N GLY A 37 -3.45 3.11 -14.37
CA GLY A 37 -2.10 3.37 -14.89
C GLY A 37 -1.28 2.14 -15.23
N GLY A 38 -1.91 0.96 -15.39
CA GLY A 38 -1.22 -0.32 -15.63
C GLY A 38 -0.79 -1.05 -14.35
N GLU A 39 -1.04 -0.47 -13.18
CA GLU A 39 -0.62 -1.01 -11.89
C GLU A 39 -1.82 -1.34 -11.01
N THR A 40 -1.64 -2.26 -10.06
CA THR A 40 -2.65 -2.58 -9.04
C THR A 40 -2.15 -2.19 -7.66
N ARG A 41 -3.02 -1.53 -6.90
CA ARG A 41 -2.78 -1.10 -5.52
C ARG A 41 -3.85 -1.67 -4.61
N HIS A 42 -3.47 -1.94 -3.38
CA HIS A 42 -4.28 -2.63 -2.40
C HIS A 42 -4.35 -1.80 -1.13
N ILE A 43 -5.54 -1.58 -0.60
CA ILE A 43 -5.75 -0.92 0.68
C ILE A 43 -6.58 -1.84 1.58
N TRP A 44 -6.04 -2.20 2.73
CA TRP A 44 -6.75 -2.98 3.74
C TRP A 44 -7.38 -2.03 4.77
N PHE A 45 -8.63 -2.31 5.13
CA PHE A 45 -9.41 -1.52 6.06
C PHE A 45 -9.86 -2.34 7.26
N GLU A 46 -9.89 -1.68 8.41
CA GLU A 46 -10.48 -2.16 9.65
C GLU A 46 -11.33 -1.01 10.23
N THR A 47 -12.65 -1.23 10.33
CA THR A 47 -13.61 -0.22 10.82
C THR A 47 -13.49 1.12 10.07
N GLY A 48 -13.29 1.05 8.75
CA GLY A 48 -13.14 2.20 7.87
C GLY A 48 -11.76 2.89 7.94
N GLN A 49 -10.83 2.41 8.77
CA GLN A 49 -9.46 2.93 8.86
C GLN A 49 -8.52 2.11 8.00
N ALA A 50 -7.67 2.76 7.21
CA ALA A 50 -6.63 2.07 6.46
C ALA A 50 -5.61 1.47 7.44
N ARG A 51 -5.32 0.17 7.30
CA ARG A 51 -4.35 -0.57 8.14
C ARG A 51 -3.09 -0.95 7.38
N ALA A 52 -3.19 -1.09 6.07
CA ALA A 52 -2.05 -1.34 5.20
C ALA A 52 -2.35 -0.83 3.79
N VAL A 53 -1.30 -0.43 3.08
CA VAL A 53 -1.33 -0.13 1.65
C VAL A 53 -0.19 -0.90 1.00
N ALA A 54 -0.44 -1.47 -0.17
CA ALA A 54 0.58 -2.12 -0.98
C ALA A 54 0.36 -1.80 -2.46
N SER A 55 1.41 -1.98 -3.26
CA SER A 55 1.38 -1.76 -4.69
C SER A 55 2.16 -2.84 -5.43
N ASP A 56 1.69 -3.16 -6.62
CA ASP A 56 2.40 -4.00 -7.58
C ASP A 56 3.45 -3.24 -8.38
N ALA A 57 3.36 -1.89 -8.42
CA ALA A 57 4.29 -1.04 -9.13
C ALA A 57 5.71 -1.14 -8.55
N GLU A 58 6.70 -1.32 -9.43
CA GLU A 58 8.10 -1.50 -9.04
C GLU A 58 8.65 -0.27 -8.29
N ASP A 59 8.29 0.93 -8.74
CA ASP A 59 8.70 2.19 -8.12
C ASP A 59 8.04 2.46 -6.75
N GLU A 60 7.01 1.69 -6.39
CA GLU A 60 6.29 1.77 -5.11
C GLU A 60 6.65 0.61 -4.17
N LYS A 61 7.62 -0.24 -4.53
CA LYS A 61 8.13 -1.27 -3.62
C LYS A 61 8.96 -0.65 -2.50
N LEU A 62 8.82 -1.20 -1.29
CA LEU A 62 9.53 -0.73 -0.09
C LEU A 62 11.04 -0.59 -0.30
N GLY A 63 11.70 -1.58 -0.93
CA GLY A 63 13.15 -1.50 -1.17
C GLY A 63 13.54 -0.30 -2.02
N LYS A 64 12.86 -0.10 -3.15
CA LYS A 64 13.08 1.03 -4.07
C LYS A 64 12.81 2.36 -3.37
N TRP A 65 11.72 2.44 -2.60
CA TRP A 65 11.36 3.61 -1.80
C TRP A 65 12.48 3.99 -0.80
N LEU A 66 12.96 3.03 -0.01
CA LEU A 66 14.01 3.27 0.98
C LEU A 66 15.33 3.74 0.34
N VAL A 67 15.68 3.20 -0.84
CA VAL A 67 16.85 3.64 -1.61
C VAL A 67 16.68 5.06 -2.12
N ASN A 68 15.52 5.38 -2.71
CA ASN A 68 15.24 6.71 -3.24
C ASN A 68 15.28 7.80 -2.15
N ARG A 69 14.93 7.45 -0.92
CA ARG A 69 15.00 8.36 0.25
C ARG A 69 16.36 8.38 0.94
N GLY A 70 17.32 7.57 0.49
CA GLY A 70 18.64 7.46 1.11
C GLY A 70 18.65 6.78 2.48
N VAL A 71 17.55 6.14 2.87
CA VAL A 71 17.42 5.39 4.15
C VAL A 71 18.19 4.08 4.08
N LEU A 72 18.21 3.45 2.90
CA LEU A 72 18.96 2.23 2.64
C LEU A 72 19.85 2.43 1.40
N ASP A 73 21.11 2.03 1.49
CA ASP A 73 21.99 2.01 0.33
C ASP A 73 21.58 0.93 -0.69
N GLY A 74 21.71 1.23 -1.98
CA GLY A 74 21.28 0.32 -3.06
C GLY A 74 22.04 -1.02 -3.07
N SER A 75 23.33 -1.03 -2.77
CA SER A 75 24.10 -2.28 -2.67
C SER A 75 23.67 -3.09 -1.44
N ARG A 76 23.39 -2.43 -0.31
CA ARG A 76 22.83 -3.10 0.88
C ARG A 76 21.44 -3.68 0.62
N MET A 77 20.59 -2.96 -0.11
CA MET A 77 19.27 -3.45 -0.52
C MET A 77 19.39 -4.73 -1.36
N ALA A 78 20.26 -4.74 -2.38
CA ALA A 78 20.46 -5.91 -3.23
C ALA A 78 20.92 -7.14 -2.43
N ILE A 79 21.87 -6.96 -1.51
CA ILE A 79 22.32 -8.03 -0.62
C ILE A 79 21.19 -8.52 0.29
N ALA A 80 20.39 -7.60 0.86
CA ALA A 80 19.27 -7.96 1.71
C ALA A 80 18.21 -8.77 0.96
N LEU A 81 17.86 -8.39 -0.27
CA LEU A 81 16.92 -9.13 -1.11
C LEU A 81 17.42 -10.55 -1.41
N LEU A 82 18.71 -10.73 -1.68
CA LEU A 82 19.30 -12.06 -1.91
C LEU A 82 19.32 -12.95 -0.67
N ARG A 83 19.36 -12.35 0.53
CA ARG A 83 19.43 -13.08 1.80
C ARG A 83 18.07 -13.25 2.47
N GLN A 84 17.05 -12.56 1.98
CA GLN A 84 15.69 -12.62 2.53
C GLN A 84 15.17 -14.06 2.46
N PRO A 85 14.81 -14.68 3.60
CA PRO A 85 14.22 -16.01 3.58
C PRO A 85 12.83 -16.00 2.93
N ASP A 86 12.49 -17.08 2.24
CA ASP A 86 11.16 -17.25 1.65
C ASP A 86 10.05 -17.07 2.69
N GLY A 87 9.00 -16.33 2.32
CA GLY A 87 7.84 -16.07 3.16
C GLY A 87 8.05 -15.02 4.26
N VAL A 88 9.28 -14.55 4.50
CA VAL A 88 9.54 -13.44 5.43
C VAL A 88 9.23 -12.12 4.73
N ARG A 89 8.56 -11.18 5.40
CA ARG A 89 8.32 -9.84 4.85
C ARG A 89 9.63 -9.04 4.83
N PHE A 90 9.92 -8.39 3.71
CA PHE A 90 11.19 -7.68 3.51
C PHE A 90 11.49 -6.65 4.61
N GLY A 91 10.52 -5.82 4.99
CA GLY A 91 10.69 -4.86 6.09
C GLY A 91 11.04 -5.53 7.43
N ALA A 92 10.38 -6.65 7.76
CA ALA A 92 10.69 -7.40 8.97
C ALA A 92 12.11 -7.98 8.93
N PHE A 93 12.53 -8.48 7.77
CA PHE A 93 13.90 -8.95 7.56
C PHE A 93 14.94 -7.84 7.74
N LEU A 94 14.70 -6.63 7.21
CA LEU A 94 15.59 -5.48 7.40
C LEU A 94 15.78 -5.14 8.89
N VAL A 95 14.71 -5.22 9.69
CA VAL A 95 14.78 -4.99 11.14
C VAL A 95 15.55 -6.10 11.85
N GLN A 96 15.30 -7.35 11.49
CA GLN A 96 16.00 -8.51 12.07
C GLN A 96 17.51 -8.47 11.81
N GLU A 97 17.93 -8.03 10.62
CA GLU A 97 19.34 -7.87 10.26
C GLU A 97 19.98 -6.57 10.79
N GLY A 98 19.23 -5.74 11.51
CA GLY A 98 19.72 -4.45 12.03
C GLY A 98 20.01 -3.41 10.94
N LEU A 99 19.46 -3.59 9.74
CA LEU A 99 19.61 -2.65 8.62
C LEU A 99 18.67 -1.45 8.72
N LEU A 100 17.57 -1.59 9.48
CA LEU A 100 16.60 -0.54 9.74
C LEU A 100 16.00 -0.71 11.14
N GLY A 101 15.78 0.38 11.88
CA GLY A 101 15.08 0.31 13.16
C GLY A 101 13.57 0.08 12.97
N PRO A 102 12.86 -0.56 13.93
CA PRO A 102 11.43 -0.80 13.81
C PRO A 102 10.59 0.49 13.75
N GLU A 103 10.98 1.54 14.48
CA GLU A 103 10.32 2.84 14.42
C GLU A 103 10.53 3.50 13.04
N ALA A 104 11.78 3.48 12.55
CA ALA A 104 12.10 4.01 11.22
C ALA A 104 11.37 3.25 10.10
N LEU A 105 11.24 1.92 10.21
CA LEU A 105 10.43 1.15 9.27
C LEU A 105 8.96 1.58 9.30
N THR A 106 8.42 1.85 10.50
CA THR A 106 7.02 2.28 10.64
C THR A 106 6.80 3.63 9.96
N GLU A 107 7.68 4.61 10.22
CA GLU A 107 7.62 5.93 9.57
C GLU A 107 7.70 5.82 8.04
N GLU A 108 8.59 4.96 7.53
CA GLU A 108 8.75 4.77 6.09
C GLU A 108 7.57 4.03 5.44
N LEU A 109 6.95 3.07 6.13
CA LEU A 109 5.74 2.41 5.66
C LEU A 109 4.54 3.36 5.63
N GLU A 110 4.40 4.23 6.63
CA GLU A 110 3.37 5.27 6.65
C GLU A 110 3.57 6.25 5.49
N ALA A 111 4.79 6.76 5.31
CA ALA A 111 5.12 7.68 4.23
C ALA A 111 4.91 7.05 2.84
N LEU A 112 5.32 5.79 2.66
CA LEU A 112 5.07 5.04 1.43
C LEU A 112 3.57 4.87 1.17
N SER A 113 2.79 4.52 2.20
CA SER A 113 1.34 4.35 2.09
C SER A 113 0.66 5.64 1.62
N VAL A 114 1.06 6.78 2.19
CA VAL A 114 0.56 8.10 1.78
C VAL A 114 0.97 8.40 0.33
N GLY A 115 2.21 8.09 -0.05
CA GLY A 115 2.69 8.26 -1.43
C GLY A 115 1.86 7.47 -2.45
N ILE A 116 1.66 6.17 -2.20
CA ILE A 116 0.85 5.29 -3.07
C ILE A 116 -0.57 5.84 -3.22
N VAL A 117 -1.23 6.22 -2.12
CA VAL A 117 -2.59 6.77 -2.18
C VAL A 117 -2.62 8.10 -2.93
N SER A 118 -1.61 8.95 -2.74
CA SER A 118 -1.52 10.25 -3.40
C SER A 118 -1.41 10.14 -4.92
N HIS A 119 -0.63 9.18 -5.43
CA HIS A 119 -0.49 8.95 -6.88
C HIS A 119 -1.83 8.60 -7.54
N MET A 120 -2.69 7.85 -6.85
CA MET A 120 -3.99 7.45 -7.39
C MET A 120 -5.04 8.56 -7.43
N LEU A 121 -4.84 9.69 -6.73
CA LEU A 121 -5.89 10.69 -6.54
C LEU A 121 -6.37 11.32 -7.86
N MET A 122 -5.47 11.47 -8.83
CA MET A 122 -5.73 12.16 -10.10
C MET A 122 -5.83 11.20 -11.30
N GLU A 123 -5.78 9.89 -11.05
CA GLU A 123 -5.87 8.87 -12.09
C GLU A 123 -7.31 8.33 -12.19
N PRO A 124 -7.80 8.00 -13.40
CA PRO A 124 -8.97 7.13 -13.52
C PRO A 124 -8.59 5.70 -13.12
N GLY A 125 -9.57 4.93 -12.67
CA GLY A 125 -9.30 3.57 -12.21
C GLY A 125 -10.53 2.68 -12.16
N GLU A 126 -10.26 1.39 -12.03
CA GLU A 126 -11.25 0.37 -11.71
C GLU A 126 -10.96 -0.13 -10.29
N TRP A 127 -12.01 -0.50 -9.57
CA TRP A 127 -11.83 -0.99 -8.20
C TRP A 127 -12.66 -2.23 -7.94
N ARG A 128 -12.20 -3.00 -6.97
CA ARG A 128 -12.90 -4.17 -6.45
C ARG A 128 -12.73 -4.23 -4.93
N TYR A 129 -13.83 -4.40 -4.22
CA TYR A 129 -13.85 -4.60 -2.78
C TYR A 129 -14.01 -6.08 -2.44
N PHE A 130 -13.29 -6.53 -1.40
CA PHE A 130 -13.34 -7.86 -0.85
C PHE A 130 -13.63 -7.74 0.64
N ASP A 131 -14.76 -8.28 1.10
CA ASP A 131 -15.10 -8.30 2.52
C ASP A 131 -14.10 -9.16 3.31
N GLY A 132 -13.84 -8.74 4.56
CA GLY A 132 -12.96 -9.44 5.52
C GLY A 132 -13.72 -10.21 6.59
#